data_AF-A0A0F9MMM9-F1
#
_entry.id   AF-A0A0F9MMM9-F1
#
_cell.length_a   1.000
_cell.length_b   1.000
_cell.length_c   1.000
_cell.angle_alpha   90.00
_cell.angle_beta   90.00
_cell.angle_gamma   90.00
#
_symmetry.space_group_name_H-M   'P 1'
#
loop_
_entity.id
_entity.type
_entity.pdbx_description
1 polymer ?
#
loop_
_entity_poly.entity_id
_entity_poly.type
_entity_poly.pdbx_seq_one_letter_code
_entity_poly.pdbx_strand_id
1 'polypeptide(L)'
;MAKQNNTILWIIGIVIIFLVFTNSSFTKKEDFVALKVHYYDQSGNEINMQENEVEIKSETKNFFKDLISSINIFAIGDFINFWGFASANDDAEGITTNGVNIWVVDDTDFDVYKYTMSGSYLGRWSLNSGQDNPQGITTNGVNIWVVDDTPGGESVFKYTMSGSYINRWLLRDASEVNGRPTGITTDGSSIWITDYYNGVFKYTMSGSFVNRWFLQSPNIQPDGITTDGNYIWVVDNTNDRAFKYFKNGAFVDSWILQSSNVNPTGITFDGNRFLVSDESSSNEGAFVYDGPCQQDTCSSIGKQCGTWGDSCGGTITCGPCQAGSTCDAGGMCLLTPTFISFEITATNTGDVPFKNLAPSSANPIEFWTVLDKTIYNLPIGGFQTWVSGQIEIKPEWDATTVFSVCISGEDIFTNQTITKCNSVSGVV
;
A
#
# COMPACT_ATOMS: atom_id res chain seq x y z
N MET A 1 28.55 -16.61 23.76
CA MET A 1 29.29 -17.09 24.95
C MET A 1 30.61 -16.32 25.02
N ALA A 2 30.69 -15.32 25.90
CA ALA A 2 31.97 -14.70 26.27
C ALA A 2 32.37 -15.22 27.66
N LYS A 3 33.62 -15.66 27.81
CA LYS A 3 34.15 -16.23 29.05
C LYS A 3 35.09 -15.20 29.67
N GLN A 4 34.71 -14.63 30.79
CA GLN A 4 35.67 -14.03 31.72
C GLN A 4 35.22 -14.35 33.16
N ASN A 5 36.14 -14.95 33.93
CA ASN A 5 36.08 -15.15 35.37
C ASN A 5 34.87 -15.92 35.94
N ASN A 6 34.94 -17.26 35.89
CA ASN A 6 34.38 -18.24 36.84
C ASN A 6 33.02 -17.96 37.53
N THR A 7 32.06 -17.34 36.85
CA THR A 7 30.65 -17.40 37.26
C THR A 7 29.80 -17.53 36.00
N ILE A 8 29.13 -18.67 35.83
CA ILE A 8 28.15 -18.89 34.77
C ILE A 8 26.88 -18.15 35.20
N LEU A 9 26.68 -16.92 34.71
CA LEU A 9 25.36 -16.30 34.76
C LEU A 9 24.52 -16.82 33.59
N TRP A 10 23.46 -17.55 33.92
CA TRP A 10 22.38 -17.81 32.98
C TRP A 10 21.54 -16.53 32.86
N ILE A 11 21.70 -15.78 31.76
CA ILE A 11 20.76 -14.71 31.43
C ILE A 11 19.78 -15.26 30.40
N ILE A 12 18.60 -15.65 30.89
CA ILE A 12 17.40 -15.82 30.08
C ILE A 12 16.83 -14.42 29.91
N GLY A 13 17.20 -13.73 28.82
CA GLY A 13 16.73 -12.39 28.52
C GLY A 13 16.52 -12.24 27.02
N ILE A 14 15.31 -11.87 26.62
CA ILE A 14 14.94 -11.58 25.24
C ILE A 14 15.79 -10.41 24.76
N VAL A 15 16.66 -10.65 23.79
CA VAL A 15 17.42 -9.59 23.12
C VAL A 15 16.48 -8.93 22.11
N ILE A 16 15.97 -7.74 22.44
CA ILE A 16 15.31 -6.87 21.46
C ILE A 16 16.41 -6.06 20.78
N ILE A 17 16.78 -6.44 19.56
CA ILE A 17 17.78 -5.72 18.77
C ILE A 17 17.07 -4.61 17.99
N PHE A 18 17.30 -3.36 18.36
CA PHE A 18 17.04 -2.24 17.45
C PHE A 18 18.21 -2.12 16.48
N LEU A 19 17.99 -2.50 15.22
CA LEU A 19 18.97 -2.30 14.14
C LEU A 19 18.74 -0.91 13.54
N VAL A 20 19.66 0.02 13.79
CA VAL A 20 19.76 1.27 13.03
C VAL A 20 20.87 1.05 11.99
N PHE A 21 20.50 0.87 10.73
CA PHE A 21 21.46 0.76 9.64
C PHE A 21 21.72 2.13 9.02
N THR A 22 22.96 2.61 9.11
CA THR A 22 23.45 3.77 8.36
C THR A 22 24.53 3.29 7.39
N ASN A 23 24.13 2.65 6.29
CA ASN A 23 24.82 2.56 4.99
C ASN A 23 24.47 1.26 4.25
N SER A 24 24.11 1.41 2.98
CA SER A 24 23.67 0.39 2.02
C SER A 24 24.81 -0.04 1.09
N SER A 25 25.86 -0.68 1.63
CA SER A 25 26.77 -1.49 0.81
C SER A 25 27.77 -2.29 1.66
N PHE A 26 27.62 -3.61 1.70
CA PHE A 26 28.64 -4.54 2.23
C PHE A 26 29.36 -5.20 1.05
N THR A 27 30.54 -4.70 0.67
CA THR A 27 31.28 -5.20 -0.52
C THR A 27 32.67 -5.73 -0.22
N LYS A 28 33.11 -5.82 1.06
CA LYS A 28 34.45 -6.34 1.39
C LYS A 28 34.45 -7.44 2.45
N LYS A 29 35.49 -8.28 2.37
CA LYS A 29 35.69 -9.49 3.19
C LYS A 29 35.92 -9.20 4.69
N GLU A 30 36.05 -7.93 5.07
CA GLU A 30 36.29 -7.44 6.44
C GLU A 30 35.37 -6.27 6.82
N ASP A 31 34.09 -6.32 6.44
CA ASP A 31 33.12 -5.35 6.95
C ASP A 31 32.75 -5.71 8.41
N PHE A 32 33.28 -4.94 9.36
CA PHE A 32 32.87 -4.98 10.77
C PHE A 32 31.54 -4.24 10.91
N VAL A 33 30.52 -4.90 11.46
CA VAL A 33 29.26 -4.24 11.84
C VAL A 33 29.42 -3.74 13.28
N ALA A 34 29.41 -2.42 13.47
CA ALA A 34 29.31 -1.84 14.80
C ALA A 34 27.87 -2.02 15.32
N LEU A 35 27.60 -3.15 15.97
CA LEU A 35 26.35 -3.36 16.68
C LEU A 35 26.42 -2.63 18.03
N LYS A 36 25.68 -1.53 18.16
CA LYS A 36 25.49 -0.88 19.46
C LYS A 36 24.45 -1.70 20.25
N VAL A 37 24.95 -2.61 21.08
CA VAL A 37 24.10 -3.43 21.95
C VAL A 37 23.83 -2.65 23.23
N HIS A 38 22.58 -2.24 23.44
CA HIS A 38 22.12 -1.65 24.69
C HIS A 38 21.81 -2.77 25.69
N TYR A 39 22.40 -2.72 26.87
CA TYR A 39 22.17 -3.70 27.93
C TYR A 39 21.23 -3.09 28.96
N TYR A 40 20.27 -3.86 29.47
CA TYR A 40 19.35 -3.43 30.52
C TYR A 40 19.43 -4.38 31.71
N ASP A 41 19.35 -3.83 32.92
CA ASP A 41 19.24 -4.64 34.14
C ASP A 41 17.84 -5.26 34.30
N GLN A 42 17.65 -6.10 35.32
CA GLN A 42 16.36 -6.76 35.60
C GLN A 42 15.24 -5.77 35.99
N SER A 43 15.58 -4.49 36.22
CA SER A 43 14.64 -3.41 36.52
C SER A 43 14.36 -2.51 35.29
N GLY A 44 14.95 -2.81 34.13
CA GLY A 44 14.77 -2.08 32.88
C GLY A 44 15.67 -0.85 32.72
N ASN A 45 16.69 -0.66 33.56
CA ASN A 45 17.62 0.45 33.44
C ASN A 45 18.79 0.11 32.51
N GLU A 46 19.16 1.03 31.64
CA GLU A 46 20.28 0.85 30.71
C GLU A 46 21.62 0.85 31.46
N ILE A 47 22.44 -0.19 31.25
CA ILE A 47 23.76 -0.34 31.84
C ILE A 47 24.84 -0.18 30.77
N ASN A 48 25.79 0.72 31.04
CA ASN A 48 26.85 1.08 30.10
C ASN A 48 28.06 0.15 30.30
N MET A 49 28.23 -0.83 29.42
CA MET A 49 29.40 -1.71 29.42
C MET A 49 30.46 -1.17 28.45
N GLN A 50 31.75 -1.23 28.81
CA GLN A 50 32.84 -0.83 27.92
C GLN A 50 32.77 -1.60 26.59
N GLU A 51 32.88 -0.86 25.48
CA GLU A 51 32.88 -1.36 24.11
C GLU A 51 33.97 -2.43 23.96
N ASN A 52 33.57 -3.69 23.88
CA ASN A 52 34.43 -4.77 23.42
C ASN A 52 33.94 -5.17 22.02
N GLU A 53 34.83 -5.13 21.03
CA GLU A 53 34.59 -5.71 19.71
C GLU A 53 34.28 -7.21 19.88
N VAL A 54 33.08 -7.63 19.46
CA VAL A 54 32.68 -9.03 19.50
C VAL A 54 32.90 -9.65 18.12
N GLU A 55 33.87 -10.55 18.01
CA GLU A 55 34.04 -11.40 16.83
C GLU A 55 32.86 -12.37 16.72
N ILE A 56 31.99 -12.15 15.74
CA ILE A 56 30.86 -13.04 15.46
C ILE A 56 31.38 -14.25 14.68
N LYS A 57 31.31 -15.45 15.30
CA LYS A 57 31.69 -16.71 14.63
C LYS A 57 30.85 -16.95 13.38
N SER A 58 31.46 -17.56 12.36
CA SER A 58 30.89 -17.80 11.02
C SER A 58 29.50 -18.45 11.01
N GLU A 59 29.21 -19.31 11.98
CA GLU A 59 27.93 -20.01 12.10
C GLU A 59 26.77 -19.06 12.46
N THR A 60 27.02 -18.04 13.29
CA THR A 60 26.03 -17.00 13.64
C THR A 60 25.84 -15.99 12.50
N LYS A 61 26.87 -15.79 11.66
CA LYS A 61 26.79 -14.93 10.46
C LYS A 61 25.77 -15.44 9.45
N ASN A 62 25.63 -16.77 9.32
CA ASN A 62 24.63 -17.38 8.44
C ASN A 62 23.21 -17.23 9.00
N PHE A 63 23.02 -17.37 10.33
CA PHE A 63 21.72 -17.11 10.96
C PHE A 63 21.25 -15.66 10.77
N PHE A 64 22.13 -14.67 10.90
CA PHE A 64 21.77 -13.27 10.62
C PHE A 64 21.61 -12.99 9.13
N LYS A 65 22.35 -13.66 8.24
CA LYS A 65 22.11 -13.58 6.79
C LYS A 65 20.72 -14.10 6.42
N ASP A 66 20.30 -15.21 7.00
CA ASP A 66 18.99 -15.82 6.75
C ASP A 66 17.86 -15.00 7.41
N LEU A 67 18.12 -14.36 8.54
CA LEU A 67 17.19 -13.42 9.17
C LEU A 67 17.09 -12.10 8.38
N ILE A 68 18.19 -11.57 7.85
CA ILE A 68 18.20 -10.36 7.02
C ILE A 68 17.61 -10.63 5.64
N SER A 69 17.78 -11.82 5.06
CA SER A 69 17.12 -12.19 3.81
C SER A 69 15.63 -12.50 3.97
N SER A 70 15.15 -12.76 5.19
CA SER A 70 13.73 -12.94 5.50
C SER A 70 13.05 -11.67 6.02
N ILE A 71 13.82 -10.65 6.43
CA ILE A 71 13.33 -9.29 6.63
C ILE A 71 13.48 -8.58 5.29
N ASN A 72 12.40 -8.50 4.51
CA ASN A 72 12.32 -7.65 3.32
C ASN A 72 12.42 -6.17 3.73
N ILE A 73 13.64 -5.68 4.00
CA ILE A 73 13.93 -4.25 4.05
C ILE A 73 14.15 -3.86 2.59
N PHE A 74 13.06 -3.60 1.86
CA PHE A 74 13.16 -3.06 0.50
C PHE A 74 13.79 -1.68 0.60
N ALA A 75 15.03 -1.55 0.13
CA ALA A 75 15.68 -0.28 -0.01
C ALA A 75 15.15 0.38 -1.30
N ILE A 76 14.95 1.69 -1.27
CA ILE A 76 14.60 2.42 -2.49
C ILE A 76 15.68 2.14 -3.52
N GLY A 77 15.26 1.73 -4.72
CA GLY A 77 16.17 1.41 -5.81
C GLY A 77 16.53 -0.07 -5.96
N ASP A 78 15.99 -0.96 -5.13
CA ASP A 78 16.14 -2.40 -5.34
C ASP A 78 15.45 -2.84 -6.64
N PHE A 79 16.13 -3.65 -7.46
CA PHE A 79 15.59 -4.15 -8.71
C PHE A 79 14.53 -5.23 -8.48
N ILE A 80 13.36 -5.07 -9.09
CA ILE A 80 12.22 -6.00 -8.96
C ILE A 80 12.16 -6.93 -10.17
N ASN A 81 11.93 -6.37 -11.35
CA ASN A 81 11.81 -7.09 -12.61
C ASN A 81 11.98 -6.14 -13.80
N PHE A 82 11.99 -6.70 -15.01
CA PHE A 82 11.92 -5.93 -16.25
C PHE A 82 10.94 -6.59 -17.22
N TRP A 83 10.46 -5.81 -18.18
CA TRP A 83 9.70 -6.29 -19.33
C TRP A 83 10.08 -5.50 -20.57
N GLY A 84 10.18 -6.20 -21.70
CA GLY A 84 10.57 -5.60 -22.97
C GLY A 84 9.43 -4.79 -23.59
N PHE A 85 9.80 -3.78 -24.39
CA PHE A 85 8.84 -3.01 -25.16
C PHE A 85 8.33 -3.77 -26.39
N ALA A 86 7.37 -3.16 -27.09
CA ALA A 86 6.88 -3.69 -28.34
C ALA A 86 8.01 -3.61 -29.39
N SER A 87 8.12 -4.57 -30.29
CA SER A 87 9.24 -4.63 -31.25
C SER A 87 9.33 -3.47 -32.26
N ALA A 88 8.39 -2.53 -32.22
CA ALA A 88 8.41 -1.32 -33.05
C ALA A 88 8.74 -0.07 -32.23
N ASN A 89 8.78 -0.20 -30.90
CA ASN A 89 9.27 0.81 -29.97
C ASN A 89 10.70 0.39 -29.64
N ASP A 90 11.56 0.49 -30.65
CA ASP A 90 12.94 -0.01 -30.68
C ASP A 90 14.01 1.09 -30.59
N ASP A 91 13.59 2.34 -30.36
CA ASP A 91 14.44 3.44 -29.91
C ASP A 91 13.73 4.27 -28.82
N ALA A 92 13.50 3.61 -27.67
CA ALA A 92 12.69 4.12 -26.57
C ALA A 92 13.39 5.19 -25.70
N GLU A 93 12.83 6.40 -25.66
CA GLU A 93 13.35 7.51 -24.86
C GLU A 93 12.59 7.67 -23.53
N GLY A 94 11.82 8.74 -23.36
CA GLY A 94 11.09 9.04 -22.15
C GLY A 94 9.97 8.04 -21.84
N ILE A 95 9.75 7.78 -20.55
CA ILE A 95 8.64 6.99 -20.02
C ILE A 95 7.80 7.81 -19.02
N THR A 96 6.47 7.65 -19.04
CA THR A 96 5.57 8.25 -18.05
C THR A 96 4.39 7.36 -17.72
N THR A 97 3.71 7.62 -16.61
CA THR A 97 2.52 6.89 -16.19
C THR A 97 1.51 7.79 -15.49
N ASN A 98 0.24 7.40 -15.55
CA ASN A 98 -0.83 7.98 -14.73
C ASN A 98 -1.34 6.99 -13.65
N GLY A 99 -0.59 5.90 -13.40
CA GLY A 99 -0.99 4.81 -12.51
C GLY A 99 -1.97 3.80 -13.12
N VAL A 100 -2.45 4.02 -14.35
CA VAL A 100 -3.34 3.09 -15.07
C VAL A 100 -2.69 2.56 -16.35
N ASN A 101 -2.02 3.45 -17.09
CA ASN A 101 -1.25 3.08 -18.28
C ASN A 101 0.14 3.70 -18.20
N ILE A 102 1.03 3.16 -19.02
CA ILE A 102 2.37 3.66 -19.26
C ILE A 102 2.41 4.20 -20.68
N TRP A 103 3.09 5.31 -20.89
CA TRP A 103 3.41 5.85 -22.19
C TRP A 103 4.92 5.97 -22.34
N VAL A 104 5.42 5.55 -23.50
CA VAL A 104 6.83 5.61 -23.87
C VAL A 104 6.90 6.34 -25.20
N VAL A 105 7.82 7.29 -25.34
CA VAL A 105 8.06 7.96 -26.61
C VAL A 105 9.26 7.31 -27.31
N ASP A 106 9.17 7.20 -28.62
CA ASP A 106 10.19 6.64 -29.49
C ASP A 106 10.75 7.76 -30.39
N ASP A 107 12.07 7.80 -30.58
CA ASP A 107 12.75 8.89 -31.31
C ASP A 107 12.97 8.61 -32.80
N THR A 108 12.84 7.35 -33.24
CA THR A 108 13.01 6.97 -34.64
C THR A 108 11.70 7.01 -35.39
N ASP A 109 10.62 6.45 -34.82
CA ASP A 109 9.32 6.40 -35.48
C ASP A 109 8.37 7.54 -35.09
N PHE A 110 8.79 8.36 -34.12
CA PHE A 110 8.07 9.52 -33.60
C PHE A 110 6.66 9.20 -33.11
N ASP A 111 6.44 7.99 -32.60
CA ASP A 111 5.20 7.57 -31.97
C ASP A 111 5.32 7.60 -30.44
N VAL A 112 4.17 7.73 -29.77
CA VAL A 112 4.03 7.43 -28.35
C VAL A 112 3.29 6.12 -28.20
N TYR A 113 3.98 5.16 -27.63
CA TYR A 113 3.48 3.82 -27.33
C TYR A 113 2.77 3.79 -25.99
N LYS A 114 1.71 2.99 -25.91
CA LYS A 114 0.91 2.83 -24.70
C LYS A 114 0.93 1.38 -24.23
N TYR A 115 1.12 1.20 -22.93
CA TYR A 115 1.16 -0.10 -22.27
C TYR A 115 0.25 -0.13 -21.04
N THR A 116 -0.18 -1.32 -20.66
CA THR A 116 -0.70 -1.59 -19.31
C THR A 116 0.41 -1.41 -18.27
N MET A 117 0.05 -1.25 -16.98
CA MET A 117 1.04 -1.23 -15.89
C MET A 117 1.87 -2.53 -15.75
N SER A 118 1.46 -3.61 -16.39
CA SER A 118 2.18 -4.89 -16.46
C SER A 118 2.97 -5.08 -17.76
N GLY A 119 3.13 -4.04 -18.58
CA GLY A 119 3.97 -4.07 -19.78
C GLY A 119 3.32 -4.62 -21.05
N SER A 120 2.03 -5.00 -21.02
CA SER A 120 1.31 -5.40 -22.24
C SER A 120 1.00 -4.21 -23.14
N TYR A 121 1.37 -4.27 -24.41
CA TYR A 121 1.13 -3.23 -25.42
C TYR A 121 -0.36 -3.03 -25.73
N LEU A 122 -0.81 -1.77 -25.82
CA LEU A 122 -2.20 -1.38 -26.03
C LEU A 122 -2.44 -0.60 -27.34
N GLY A 123 -1.38 -0.12 -28.00
CA GLY A 123 -1.46 0.73 -29.18
C GLY A 123 -0.50 1.92 -29.09
N ARG A 124 -0.44 2.70 -30.17
CA ARG A 124 0.43 3.88 -30.28
C ARG A 124 -0.29 5.01 -31.02
N TRP A 125 0.26 6.21 -30.96
CA TRP A 125 -0.19 7.38 -31.72
C TRP A 125 0.99 8.27 -32.10
N SER A 126 0.93 8.89 -33.27
CA SER A 126 2.03 9.70 -33.79
C SER A 126 2.09 11.08 -33.20
N LEU A 127 3.31 11.54 -32.92
CA LEU A 127 3.60 12.91 -32.52
C LEU A 127 3.23 13.90 -33.63
N ASN A 128 3.18 15.18 -33.27
CA ASN A 128 2.97 16.24 -34.24
C ASN A 128 4.13 16.29 -35.25
N SER A 129 3.83 16.54 -36.53
CA SER A 129 4.83 16.57 -37.61
C SER A 129 5.86 17.71 -37.54
N GLY A 130 5.82 18.55 -36.50
CA GLY A 130 6.85 19.54 -36.22
C GLY A 130 7.75 19.16 -35.04
N GLN A 131 7.60 17.94 -34.52
CA GLN A 131 8.38 17.35 -33.45
C GLN A 131 9.28 16.26 -34.07
N ASP A 132 10.55 16.60 -34.27
CA ASP A 132 11.50 15.82 -35.08
C ASP A 132 12.61 15.18 -34.23
N ASN A 133 12.66 15.47 -32.92
CA ASN A 133 13.63 14.88 -31.99
C ASN A 133 13.02 14.78 -30.58
N PRO A 134 12.01 13.91 -30.36
CA PRO A 134 11.41 13.73 -29.05
C PRO A 134 12.40 13.08 -28.07
N GLN A 135 12.33 13.47 -26.80
CA GLN A 135 13.21 12.95 -25.76
C GLN A 135 12.37 12.49 -24.57
N GLY A 136 12.18 13.33 -23.55
CA GLY A 136 11.34 13.03 -22.39
C GLY A 136 9.82 13.16 -22.64
N ILE A 137 9.02 12.42 -21.86
CA ILE A 137 7.56 12.51 -21.80
C ILE A 137 7.07 12.61 -20.34
N THR A 138 6.01 13.39 -20.09
CA THR A 138 5.36 13.46 -18.78
C THR A 138 3.84 13.63 -18.87
N THR A 139 3.13 13.34 -17.79
CA THR A 139 1.68 13.56 -17.69
C THR A 139 1.26 14.04 -16.31
N ASN A 140 0.17 14.79 -16.26
CA ASN A 140 -0.54 15.12 -15.02
C ASN A 140 -1.88 14.36 -14.90
N GLY A 141 -2.09 13.33 -15.73
CA GLY A 141 -3.34 12.58 -15.84
C GLY A 141 -4.43 13.24 -16.69
N VAL A 142 -4.24 14.48 -17.15
CA VAL A 142 -5.17 15.21 -18.03
C VAL A 142 -4.56 15.50 -19.40
N ASN A 143 -3.28 15.84 -19.44
CA ASN A 143 -2.52 16.07 -20.67
C ASN A 143 -1.21 15.30 -20.64
N ILE A 144 -0.63 15.13 -21.82
CA ILE A 144 0.72 14.61 -22.02
C ILE A 144 1.58 15.75 -22.55
N TRP A 145 2.82 15.81 -22.09
CA TRP A 145 3.83 16.72 -22.61
C TRP A 145 5.04 15.92 -23.05
N VAL A 146 5.58 16.27 -24.21
CA VAL A 146 6.78 15.65 -24.75
C VAL A 146 7.76 16.77 -25.04
N VAL A 147 8.99 16.62 -24.56
CA VAL A 147 10.07 17.56 -24.85
C VAL A 147 10.79 17.14 -26.12
N ASP A 148 11.22 18.12 -26.89
CA ASP A 148 11.84 17.96 -28.20
C ASP A 148 13.16 18.75 -28.25
N ASP A 149 14.24 18.06 -28.60
CA ASP A 149 15.61 18.59 -28.72
C ASP A 149 15.98 18.87 -30.19
N THR A 150 15.05 19.41 -30.97
CA THR A 150 15.39 19.85 -32.33
C THR A 150 16.30 21.08 -32.25
N PRO A 151 17.56 21.03 -32.74
CA PRO A 151 18.52 22.11 -32.55
C PRO A 151 18.04 23.45 -33.11
N GLY A 152 18.04 24.49 -32.27
CA GLY A 152 17.54 25.83 -32.60
C GLY A 152 16.01 25.97 -32.55
N GLY A 153 15.29 24.91 -32.19
CA GLY A 153 13.85 24.80 -32.08
C GLY A 153 13.38 24.03 -30.85
N GLU A 154 14.21 23.90 -29.82
CA GLU A 154 13.94 23.11 -28.61
C GLU A 154 12.62 23.56 -27.97
N SER A 155 11.76 22.61 -27.65
CA SER A 155 10.38 22.91 -27.32
C SER A 155 9.69 21.82 -26.52
N VAL A 156 8.53 22.17 -25.97
CA VAL A 156 7.61 21.19 -25.38
C VAL A 156 6.32 21.22 -26.15
N PHE A 157 5.89 20.04 -26.58
CA PHE A 157 4.61 19.80 -27.21
C PHE A 157 3.62 19.27 -26.17
N LYS A 158 2.37 19.72 -26.27
CA LYS A 158 1.28 19.31 -25.39
C LYS A 158 0.23 18.55 -26.18
N TYR A 159 -0.26 17.46 -25.61
CA TYR A 159 -1.24 16.58 -26.19
C TYR A 159 -2.36 16.26 -25.17
N THR A 160 -3.51 15.89 -25.68
CA THR A 160 -4.55 15.20 -24.88
C THR A 160 -4.06 13.80 -24.49
N MET A 161 -4.68 13.17 -23.50
CA MET A 161 -4.37 11.76 -23.14
C MET A 161 -4.62 10.75 -24.29
N SER A 162 -5.35 11.15 -25.34
CA SER A 162 -5.59 10.35 -26.55
C SER A 162 -4.65 10.69 -27.71
N GLY A 163 -3.62 11.51 -27.49
CA GLY A 163 -2.60 11.83 -28.49
C GLY A 163 -2.94 12.98 -29.45
N SER A 164 -4.08 13.66 -29.28
CA SER A 164 -4.38 14.85 -30.10
C SER A 164 -3.54 16.04 -29.66
N TYR A 165 -2.79 16.64 -30.58
CA TYR A 165 -1.98 17.85 -30.35
C TYR A 165 -2.83 19.05 -29.90
N ILE A 166 -2.32 19.79 -28.92
CA ILE A 166 -2.97 20.98 -28.34
C ILE A 166 -2.18 22.24 -28.70
N ASN A 167 -0.94 22.34 -28.24
CA ASN A 167 -0.06 23.48 -28.48
C ASN A 167 1.41 23.11 -28.21
N ARG A 168 2.29 24.08 -28.47
CA ARG A 168 3.74 24.00 -28.27
C ARG A 168 4.24 25.31 -27.66
N TRP A 169 5.29 25.25 -26.86
CA TRP A 169 6.08 26.42 -26.47
C TRP A 169 7.57 26.12 -26.58
N LEU A 170 8.36 27.17 -26.81
CA LEU A 170 9.81 27.05 -26.99
C LEU A 170 10.52 27.05 -25.63
N LEU A 171 11.64 26.33 -25.53
CA LEU A 171 12.51 26.27 -24.36
C LEU A 171 13.57 27.37 -24.33
N ARG A 172 13.17 28.55 -24.80
CA ARG A 172 14.01 29.75 -24.86
C ARG A 172 13.19 30.96 -24.45
N ASP A 173 13.76 31.76 -23.56
CA ASP A 173 13.33 33.14 -23.32
C ASP A 173 14.45 34.12 -23.66
N ALA A 174 14.26 35.41 -23.36
CA ALA A 174 15.23 36.45 -23.70
C ALA A 174 16.55 36.37 -22.90
N SER A 175 16.58 35.63 -21.78
CA SER A 175 17.68 35.57 -20.82
C SER A 175 18.25 34.17 -20.59
N GLU A 176 17.47 33.13 -20.85
CA GLU A 176 17.81 31.75 -20.56
C GLU A 176 17.33 30.82 -21.69
N VAL A 177 18.17 29.84 -22.02
CA VAL A 177 17.91 28.84 -23.06
C VAL A 177 18.21 27.48 -22.44
N ASN A 178 17.23 26.58 -22.46
CA ASN A 178 17.47 25.15 -22.32
C ASN A 178 17.64 24.62 -23.74
N GLY A 179 18.90 24.36 -24.09
CA GLY A 179 19.34 24.16 -25.48
C GLY A 179 19.72 22.73 -25.78
N ARG A 180 19.57 21.82 -24.81
CA ARG A 180 19.73 20.38 -25.01
C ARG A 180 18.86 19.60 -24.03
N PRO A 181 17.53 19.74 -24.11
CA PRO A 181 16.63 19.09 -23.17
C PRO A 181 16.59 17.57 -23.35
N THR A 182 16.59 16.81 -22.27
CA THR A 182 16.60 15.34 -22.31
C THR A 182 15.37 14.72 -21.66
N GLY A 183 14.99 15.21 -20.48
CA GLY A 183 13.90 14.65 -19.68
C GLY A 183 12.91 15.72 -19.25
N ILE A 184 11.66 15.33 -18.96
CA ILE A 184 10.61 16.22 -18.47
C ILE A 184 9.77 15.56 -17.37
N THR A 185 9.43 16.32 -16.32
CA THR A 185 8.49 15.88 -15.28
C THR A 185 7.59 17.01 -14.80
N THR A 186 6.48 16.66 -14.14
CA THR A 186 5.56 17.62 -13.53
C THR A 186 4.98 17.11 -12.22
N ASP A 187 4.72 18.02 -11.29
CA ASP A 187 3.92 17.78 -10.08
C ASP A 187 2.48 18.34 -10.21
N GLY A 188 2.08 18.70 -11.43
CA GLY A 188 0.81 19.36 -11.73
C GLY A 188 0.78 20.87 -11.47
N SER A 189 1.79 21.42 -10.78
CA SER A 189 1.93 22.86 -10.52
C SER A 189 3.12 23.48 -11.25
N SER A 190 4.17 22.71 -11.49
CA SER A 190 5.37 23.11 -12.23
C SER A 190 5.83 22.01 -13.16
N ILE A 191 6.63 22.39 -14.16
CA ILE A 191 7.33 21.48 -15.06
C ILE A 191 8.83 21.63 -14.79
N TRP A 192 9.54 20.50 -14.70
CA TRP A 192 11.00 20.47 -14.66
C TRP A 192 11.52 19.74 -15.89
N ILE A 193 12.58 20.28 -16.49
CA ILE A 193 13.19 19.75 -17.70
C ILE A 193 14.70 19.70 -17.48
N THR A 194 15.30 18.53 -17.65
CA THR A 194 16.76 18.40 -17.64
C THR A 194 17.35 18.95 -18.92
N ASP A 195 18.52 19.55 -18.82
CA ASP A 195 19.39 19.92 -19.94
C ASP A 195 20.69 19.15 -19.76
N TYR A 196 21.14 18.49 -20.83
CA TYR A 196 22.33 17.64 -20.85
C TYR A 196 23.57 18.31 -20.24
N TYR A 197 23.72 19.63 -20.41
CA TYR A 197 24.90 20.38 -19.92
C TYR A 197 24.58 21.36 -18.79
N ASN A 198 23.31 21.77 -18.65
CA ASN A 198 22.93 22.93 -17.84
C ASN A 198 22.02 22.60 -16.64
N GLY A 199 21.88 21.32 -16.30
CA GLY A 199 21.19 20.88 -15.09
C GLY A 199 19.68 20.77 -15.27
N VAL A 200 18.89 21.34 -14.37
CA VAL A 200 17.42 21.26 -14.41
C VAL A 200 16.79 22.63 -14.42
N PHE A 201 15.97 22.87 -15.42
CA PHE A 201 15.18 24.08 -15.61
C PHE A 201 13.77 23.86 -15.10
N LYS A 202 13.20 24.88 -14.45
CA LYS A 202 11.82 24.88 -13.96
C LYS A 202 10.99 25.87 -14.74
N TYR A 203 9.78 25.45 -15.09
CA TYR A 203 8.79 26.22 -15.82
C TYR A 203 7.44 26.17 -15.11
N THR A 204 6.62 27.17 -15.38
CA THR A 204 5.18 27.13 -15.11
C THR A 204 4.49 26.11 -16.03
N MET A 205 3.28 25.66 -15.68
CA MET A 205 2.49 24.77 -16.55
C MET A 205 2.12 25.39 -17.92
N SER A 206 2.27 26.71 -18.07
CA SER A 206 2.09 27.44 -19.34
C SER A 206 3.39 27.67 -20.10
N GLY A 207 4.52 27.15 -19.63
CA GLY A 207 5.80 27.19 -20.34
C GLY A 207 6.69 28.41 -20.07
N SER A 208 6.31 29.30 -19.14
CA SER A 208 7.18 30.40 -18.73
C SER A 208 8.29 29.90 -17.80
N PHE A 209 9.54 30.26 -18.08
CA PHE A 209 10.70 29.94 -17.24
C PHE A 209 10.56 30.56 -15.84
N VAL A 210 11.01 29.82 -14.82
CA VAL A 210 10.96 30.22 -13.42
C VAL A 210 12.38 30.36 -12.86
N ASN A 211 13.15 29.29 -12.88
CA ASN A 211 14.56 29.24 -12.47
C ASN A 211 15.22 27.96 -12.95
N ARG A 212 16.52 27.80 -12.68
CA ARG A 212 17.25 26.55 -12.88
C ARG A 212 18.18 26.24 -11.71
N TRP A 213 18.64 25.01 -11.63
CA TRP A 213 19.67 24.57 -10.71
C TRP A 213 20.57 23.53 -11.38
N PHE A 214 21.82 23.44 -10.92
CA PHE A 214 22.81 22.54 -11.50
C PHE A 214 22.81 21.18 -10.80
N LEU A 215 23.10 20.13 -11.57
CA LEU A 215 23.31 18.79 -11.02
C LEU A 215 24.66 18.72 -10.31
N GLN A 216 24.71 17.92 -9.25
CA GLN A 216 25.93 17.72 -8.47
C GLN A 216 26.64 16.44 -8.93
N SER A 217 27.96 16.53 -9.10
CA SER A 217 28.81 15.38 -9.38
C SER A 217 28.57 14.26 -8.35
N PRO A 218 28.47 12.99 -8.76
CA PRO A 218 28.83 12.47 -10.08
C PRO A 218 27.79 12.62 -11.20
N ASN A 219 26.56 13.09 -10.94
CA ASN A 219 25.56 13.30 -11.99
C ASN A 219 25.99 14.39 -12.99
N ILE A 220 26.29 13.99 -14.22
CA ILE A 220 26.86 14.83 -15.28
C ILE A 220 26.17 14.66 -16.64
N GLN A 221 25.35 13.63 -16.83
CA GLN A 221 24.60 13.37 -18.06
C GLN A 221 23.17 12.95 -17.71
N PRO A 222 22.29 13.90 -17.38
CA PRO A 222 20.91 13.60 -17.06
C PRO A 222 20.13 13.25 -18.34
N ASP A 223 19.51 12.08 -18.38
CA ASP A 223 18.67 11.69 -19.53
C ASP A 223 17.18 11.72 -19.13
N GLY A 224 16.82 11.05 -18.03
CA GLY A 224 15.45 11.03 -17.52
C GLY A 224 15.26 11.79 -16.19
N ILE A 225 14.05 12.31 -15.97
CA ILE A 225 13.66 12.97 -14.71
C ILE A 225 12.23 12.60 -14.30
N THR A 226 12.00 12.37 -13.01
CA THR A 226 10.67 12.20 -12.42
C THR A 226 10.53 12.89 -11.06
N THR A 227 9.31 12.90 -10.51
CA THR A 227 9.02 13.31 -9.14
C THR A 227 8.13 12.29 -8.44
N ASP A 228 8.39 12.05 -7.16
CA ASP A 228 7.51 11.28 -6.28
C ASP A 228 6.53 12.18 -5.49
N GLY A 229 6.46 13.47 -5.87
CA GLY A 229 5.74 14.52 -5.16
C GLY A 229 6.57 15.29 -4.14
N ASN A 230 7.57 14.66 -3.51
CA ASN A 230 8.43 15.24 -2.49
C ASN A 230 9.82 15.62 -3.03
N TYR A 231 10.39 14.73 -3.84
CA TYR A 231 11.74 14.79 -4.40
C TYR A 231 11.69 14.78 -5.93
N ILE A 232 12.80 15.21 -6.51
CA ILE A 232 13.12 15.03 -7.92
C ILE A 232 14.12 13.90 -8.02
N TRP A 233 13.91 13.02 -9.00
CA TRP A 233 14.78 11.89 -9.28
C TRP A 233 15.26 12.01 -10.72
N VAL A 234 16.57 11.87 -10.93
CA VAL A 234 17.21 12.05 -12.24
C VAL A 234 18.05 10.81 -12.52
N VAL A 235 17.83 10.16 -13.67
CA VAL A 235 18.72 9.08 -14.13
C VAL A 235 19.86 9.67 -14.93
N ASP A 236 21.05 9.15 -14.67
CA ASP A 236 22.28 9.47 -15.38
C ASP A 236 22.77 8.22 -16.11
N ASN A 237 22.96 8.37 -17.41
CA ASN A 237 23.35 7.30 -18.32
C ASN A 237 24.83 6.93 -18.20
N THR A 238 25.72 7.90 -18.03
CA THR A 238 27.16 7.61 -17.88
C THR A 238 27.49 6.88 -16.58
N ASN A 239 26.66 7.04 -15.54
CA ASN A 239 26.89 6.43 -14.23
C ASN A 239 26.01 5.24 -13.91
N ASP A 240 25.06 4.88 -14.77
CA ASP A 240 24.03 3.86 -14.52
C ASP A 240 23.40 4.06 -13.14
N ARG A 241 22.97 5.30 -12.84
CA ARG A 241 22.50 5.69 -11.49
C ARG A 241 21.28 6.56 -11.55
N ALA A 242 20.42 6.41 -10.55
CA ALA A 242 19.37 7.38 -10.26
C ALA A 242 19.75 8.21 -9.04
N PHE A 243 19.60 9.53 -9.17
CA PHE A 243 19.99 10.54 -8.20
C PHE A 243 18.77 11.24 -7.64
N LYS A 244 18.76 11.42 -6.32
CA LYS A 244 17.70 12.07 -5.57
C LYS A 244 18.08 13.51 -5.25
N TYR A 245 17.16 14.42 -5.49
CA TYR A 245 17.28 15.83 -5.16
C TYR A 245 16.02 16.32 -4.45
N PHE A 246 16.18 17.28 -3.54
CA PHE A 246 15.07 18.14 -3.17
C PHE A 246 14.61 18.95 -4.40
N LYS A 247 13.36 19.40 -4.43
CA LYS A 247 12.81 20.23 -5.54
C LYS A 247 13.55 21.55 -5.78
N ASN A 248 14.44 21.96 -4.87
CA ASN A 248 15.32 23.12 -5.00
C ASN A 248 16.72 22.78 -5.56
N GLY A 249 16.98 21.52 -5.91
CA GLY A 249 18.23 21.06 -6.51
C GLY A 249 19.31 20.60 -5.52
N ALA A 250 19.04 20.61 -4.21
CA ALA A 250 19.98 20.06 -3.24
C ALA A 250 20.01 18.52 -3.33
N PHE A 251 21.20 17.96 -3.56
CA PHE A 251 21.40 16.50 -3.60
C PHE A 251 21.08 15.84 -2.25
N VAL A 252 20.52 14.64 -2.32
CA VAL A 252 20.12 13.85 -1.15
C VAL A 252 20.85 12.52 -1.12
N ASP A 253 20.66 11.69 -2.15
CA ASP A 253 21.20 10.34 -2.22
C ASP A 253 21.16 9.79 -3.67
N SER A 254 21.70 8.61 -3.92
CA SER A 254 21.64 7.92 -5.22
C SER A 254 21.68 6.40 -5.06
N TRP A 255 21.16 5.68 -6.05
CA TRP A 255 21.31 4.22 -6.15
C TRP A 255 21.77 3.84 -7.56
N ILE A 256 22.45 2.69 -7.62
CA ILE A 256 22.97 2.12 -8.87
C ILE A 256 21.83 1.34 -9.53
N LEU A 257 21.68 1.52 -10.83
CA LEU A 257 20.75 0.77 -11.66
C LEU A 257 21.26 -0.67 -11.84
N GLN A 258 20.32 -1.57 -12.10
CA GLN A 258 20.66 -2.96 -12.39
C GLN A 258 21.65 -3.05 -13.55
N SER A 259 22.64 -3.94 -13.49
CA SER A 259 23.74 -4.00 -14.47
C SER A 259 23.35 -4.32 -15.92
N SER A 260 22.09 -4.65 -16.18
CA SER A 260 21.53 -4.87 -17.51
C SER A 260 20.74 -3.67 -18.04
N ASN A 261 20.51 -2.66 -17.20
CA ASN A 261 20.00 -1.35 -17.54
C ASN A 261 21.22 -0.43 -17.72
N VAL A 262 21.71 -0.38 -18.96
CA VAL A 262 23.02 0.19 -19.35
C VAL A 262 22.90 1.38 -20.29
N ASN A 263 21.68 1.71 -20.72
CA ASN A 263 21.39 2.93 -21.47
C ASN A 263 20.07 3.56 -20.96
N PRO A 264 20.01 4.03 -19.70
CA PRO A 264 18.77 4.54 -19.12
C PRO A 264 18.40 5.91 -19.71
N THR A 265 17.28 5.97 -20.44
CA THR A 265 16.82 7.19 -21.16
C THR A 265 15.72 7.95 -20.43
N GLY A 266 14.87 7.24 -19.68
CA GLY A 266 13.72 7.81 -18.99
C GLY A 266 13.49 7.20 -17.62
N ILE A 267 12.80 7.93 -16.74
CA ILE A 267 12.35 7.42 -15.45
C ILE A 267 10.95 7.95 -15.13
N THR A 268 10.10 7.12 -14.54
CA THR A 268 8.81 7.53 -14.00
C THR A 268 8.52 6.87 -12.65
N PHE A 269 7.57 7.42 -11.90
CA PHE A 269 7.15 6.90 -10.59
C PHE A 269 5.66 6.58 -10.65
N ASP A 270 5.28 5.34 -10.36
CA ASP A 270 3.89 4.87 -10.43
C ASP A 270 3.07 5.12 -9.15
N GLY A 271 3.68 5.76 -8.15
CA GLY A 271 3.12 5.92 -6.81
C GLY A 271 3.71 4.95 -5.79
N ASN A 272 4.41 3.90 -6.23
CA ASN A 272 5.07 2.94 -5.35
C ASN A 272 6.46 2.50 -5.85
N ARG A 273 6.68 2.48 -7.16
CA ARG A 273 7.88 1.96 -7.83
C ARG A 273 8.40 2.95 -8.86
N PHE A 274 9.68 2.86 -9.13
CA PHE A 274 10.29 3.52 -10.28
C PHE A 274 10.30 2.58 -11.48
N LEU A 275 10.01 3.14 -12.65
CA LEU A 275 10.20 2.47 -13.93
C LEU A 275 11.22 3.28 -14.71
N VAL A 276 12.30 2.65 -15.15
CA VAL A 276 13.38 3.26 -15.93
C VAL A 276 13.38 2.62 -17.31
N SER A 277 13.22 3.41 -18.37
CA SER A 277 13.39 2.93 -19.75
C SER A 277 14.86 2.75 -20.05
N ASP A 278 15.18 1.73 -20.84
CA ASP A 278 16.51 1.44 -21.36
C ASP A 278 16.44 1.33 -22.88
N GLU A 279 17.31 2.04 -23.57
CA GLU A 279 17.42 2.05 -25.04
C GLU A 279 18.68 1.27 -25.47
N SER A 280 18.88 0.07 -24.92
CA SER A 280 19.96 -0.81 -25.37
C SER A 280 19.44 -1.85 -26.34
N SER A 281 20.22 -2.10 -27.39
CA SER A 281 19.98 -3.19 -28.35
C SER A 281 19.81 -4.60 -27.75
N SER A 282 20.11 -4.78 -26.45
CA SER A 282 20.03 -6.05 -25.75
C SER A 282 18.87 -6.16 -24.76
N ASN A 283 18.41 -5.05 -24.15
CA ASN A 283 17.42 -5.08 -23.06
C ASN A 283 16.42 -3.93 -23.13
N GLU A 284 16.00 -3.56 -24.32
CA GLU A 284 15.04 -2.49 -24.50
C GLU A 284 13.70 -2.76 -23.82
N GLY A 285 13.34 -1.88 -22.89
CA GLY A 285 12.22 -2.13 -22.01
C GLY A 285 12.18 -1.22 -20.79
N ALA A 286 11.26 -1.53 -19.88
CA ALA A 286 11.15 -0.85 -18.60
C ALA A 286 11.68 -1.75 -17.47
N PHE A 287 12.70 -1.25 -16.78
CA PHE A 287 13.25 -1.80 -15.56
C PHE A 287 12.50 -1.25 -14.36
N VAL A 288 11.99 -2.13 -13.51
CA VAL A 288 11.18 -1.76 -12.35
C VAL A 288 12.03 -1.86 -11.08
N TYR A 289 12.04 -0.78 -10.31
CA TYR A 289 12.77 -0.67 -9.04
C TYR A 289 11.81 -0.28 -7.91
N ASP A 290 12.14 -0.67 -6.68
CA ASP A 290 11.41 -0.23 -5.50
C ASP A 290 11.51 1.29 -5.34
N GLY A 291 10.36 1.91 -5.06
CA GLY A 291 10.27 3.34 -4.84
C GLY A 291 10.26 3.72 -3.36
N PRO A 292 10.23 5.03 -3.03
CA PRO A 292 9.91 5.49 -1.69
C PRO A 292 8.54 4.94 -1.32
N CYS A 293 8.48 4.21 -0.22
CA CYS A 293 7.21 3.64 0.20
C CYS A 293 6.23 4.75 0.54
N GLN A 294 5.17 4.87 -0.26
CA GLN A 294 4.08 5.80 -0.03
C GLN A 294 3.07 5.12 0.89
N GLN A 295 2.65 5.80 1.95
CA GLN A 295 1.63 5.27 2.84
C GLN A 295 0.39 4.89 2.04
N ASP A 296 -0.09 3.67 2.25
CA ASP A 296 -1.38 3.26 1.73
C ASP A 296 -2.47 4.23 2.18
N THR A 297 -3.55 4.30 1.40
CA THR A 297 -4.80 4.93 1.82
C THR A 297 -5.80 3.84 2.14
N CYS A 298 -6.79 4.14 2.98
CA CYS A 298 -7.84 3.18 3.30
C CYS A 298 -8.54 2.67 2.04
N SER A 299 -8.72 3.56 1.07
CA SER A 299 -9.23 3.23 -0.25
C SER A 299 -8.32 2.31 -1.06
N SER A 300 -6.98 2.51 -1.04
CA SER A 300 -6.05 1.67 -1.81
C SER A 300 -6.00 0.22 -1.31
N ILE A 301 -6.19 0.02 0.00
CA ILE A 301 -6.24 -1.32 0.61
C ILE A 301 -7.67 -1.87 0.78
N GLY A 302 -8.67 -1.15 0.25
CA GLY A 302 -10.08 -1.57 0.28
C GLY A 302 -10.67 -1.66 1.69
N LYS A 303 -10.21 -0.84 2.63
CA LYS A 303 -10.67 -0.78 4.03
C LYS A 303 -11.48 0.48 4.29
N GLN A 304 -12.52 0.38 5.11
CA GLN A 304 -13.39 1.49 5.52
C GLN A 304 -13.23 1.86 7.00
N CYS A 305 -12.67 0.96 7.81
CA CYS A 305 -12.54 1.15 9.26
C CYS A 305 -11.38 0.31 9.82
N GLY A 306 -10.96 0.60 11.05
CA GLY A 306 -9.91 -0.15 11.76
C GLY A 306 -8.49 0.32 11.46
N THR A 307 -7.51 -0.44 11.94
CA THR A 307 -6.07 -0.16 11.75
C THR A 307 -5.42 -1.33 11.04
N TRP A 308 -4.65 -1.03 9.99
CA TRP A 308 -4.08 -2.01 9.07
C TRP A 308 -2.59 -1.75 8.93
N GLY A 309 -1.81 -2.79 8.62
CA GLY A 309 -0.45 -2.58 8.12
C GLY A 309 -0.54 -1.88 6.77
N ASP A 310 0.28 -0.86 6.56
CA ASP A 310 0.56 -0.40 5.20
C ASP A 310 1.59 -1.34 4.56
N SER A 311 1.67 -1.37 3.23
CA SER A 311 2.72 -2.12 2.53
C SER A 311 4.15 -1.59 2.76
N CYS A 312 4.31 -0.59 3.64
CA CYS A 312 5.55 0.08 4.00
C CYS A 312 6.10 -0.30 5.39
N GLY A 313 5.47 -1.26 6.07
CA GLY A 313 5.85 -1.67 7.42
C GLY A 313 5.38 -0.70 8.52
N GLY A 314 4.61 0.32 8.16
CA GLY A 314 3.86 1.20 9.06
C GLY A 314 2.41 0.72 9.26
N THR A 315 1.59 1.59 9.85
CA THR A 315 0.16 1.32 10.05
C THR A 315 -0.69 2.48 9.56
N ILE A 316 -1.82 2.15 8.93
CA ILE A 316 -2.84 3.07 8.47
C ILE A 316 -4.11 2.91 9.31
N THR A 317 -4.71 4.03 9.74
CA THR A 317 -5.95 4.03 10.54
C THR A 317 -7.11 4.60 9.73
N CYS A 318 -8.11 3.76 9.45
CA CYS A 318 -9.30 4.08 8.66
C CYS A 318 -10.48 4.58 9.47
N GLY A 319 -10.25 4.87 10.76
CA GLY A 319 -11.27 5.39 11.67
C GLY A 319 -12.34 4.37 12.05
N PRO A 320 -13.30 4.76 12.91
CA PRO A 320 -14.45 3.94 13.25
C PRO A 320 -15.55 4.03 12.20
N CYS A 321 -16.43 3.02 12.16
CA CYS A 321 -17.65 3.10 11.38
C CYS A 321 -18.62 4.17 11.92
N GLN A 322 -19.51 4.63 11.05
CA GLN A 322 -20.62 5.50 11.45
C GLN A 322 -21.55 4.80 12.46
N ALA A 323 -22.29 5.60 13.25
CA ALA A 323 -23.20 5.09 14.26
C ALA A 323 -24.23 4.10 13.67
N GLY A 324 -24.43 2.96 14.33
CA GLY A 324 -25.29 1.86 13.83
C GLY A 324 -24.57 0.82 12.96
N SER A 325 -23.25 0.93 12.82
CA SER A 325 -22.41 -0.03 12.11
C SER A 325 -21.20 -0.46 12.94
N THR A 326 -20.78 -1.71 12.76
CA THR A 326 -19.57 -2.30 13.35
C THR A 326 -18.55 -2.63 12.27
N CYS A 327 -17.28 -2.40 12.59
CA CYS A 327 -16.17 -2.79 11.74
C CYS A 327 -15.97 -4.30 11.83
N ASP A 328 -16.04 -5.01 10.71
CA ASP A 328 -15.75 -6.44 10.68
C ASP A 328 -14.23 -6.72 10.63
N ALA A 329 -13.85 -8.00 10.73
CA ALA A 329 -12.45 -8.41 10.64
C ALA A 329 -11.82 -8.18 9.26
N GLY A 330 -12.63 -7.88 8.25
CA GLY A 330 -12.21 -7.49 6.90
C GLY A 330 -11.99 -5.99 6.75
N GLY A 331 -12.34 -5.16 7.75
CA GLY A 331 -12.28 -3.71 7.69
C GLY A 331 -13.41 -3.05 6.92
N MET A 332 -14.54 -3.75 6.80
CA MET A 332 -15.77 -3.23 6.20
C MET A 332 -16.76 -2.82 7.29
N CYS A 333 -17.47 -1.73 7.05
CA CYS A 333 -18.53 -1.29 7.95
C CYS A 333 -19.82 -2.04 7.65
N LEU A 334 -20.20 -2.93 8.57
CA LEU A 334 -21.46 -3.67 8.51
C LEU A 334 -22.47 -3.07 9.48
N LEU A 335 -23.73 -2.97 9.07
CA LEU A 335 -24.80 -2.57 9.99
C LEU A 335 -24.86 -3.52 11.18
N THR A 336 -24.94 -2.98 12.39
CA THR A 336 -25.09 -3.81 13.59
C THR A 336 -26.44 -4.51 13.57
N PRO A 337 -26.50 -5.87 13.65
CA PRO A 337 -27.77 -6.55 13.79
C PRO A 337 -28.39 -6.17 15.13
N THR A 338 -29.53 -5.50 15.08
CA THR A 338 -30.40 -5.31 16.24
C THR A 338 -30.95 -6.68 16.65
N PHE A 339 -30.74 -7.08 17.91
CA PHE A 339 -31.37 -8.26 18.48
C PHE A 339 -32.75 -7.89 19.01
N ILE A 340 -33.76 -8.72 18.76
CA ILE A 340 -35.00 -8.69 19.54
C ILE A 340 -34.89 -9.78 20.61
N SER A 341 -35.07 -9.39 21.86
CA SER A 341 -35.28 -10.30 22.98
C SER A 341 -36.77 -10.57 23.15
N PHE A 342 -37.14 -11.85 23.29
CA PHE A 342 -38.51 -12.25 23.64
C PHE A 342 -38.51 -13.20 24.83
N GLU A 343 -39.57 -13.12 25.61
CA GLU A 343 -39.78 -13.89 26.84
C GLU A 343 -40.96 -14.86 26.62
N ILE A 344 -40.75 -16.13 26.98
CA ILE A 344 -41.80 -17.17 26.93
C ILE A 344 -42.20 -17.47 28.36
N THR A 345 -43.48 -17.26 28.70
CA THR A 345 -44.03 -17.58 30.01
C THR A 345 -45.16 -18.59 29.87
N ALA A 346 -45.10 -19.68 30.64
CA ALA A 346 -46.17 -20.66 30.78
C ALA A 346 -46.73 -20.58 32.21
N THR A 347 -48.05 -20.45 32.32
CA THR A 347 -48.76 -20.39 33.62
C THR A 347 -49.80 -21.50 33.70
N ASN A 348 -49.75 -22.28 34.78
CA ASN A 348 -50.75 -23.29 35.10
C ASN A 348 -51.87 -22.64 35.93
N THR A 349 -53.13 -22.89 35.59
CA THR A 349 -54.30 -22.38 36.32
C THR A 349 -54.98 -23.45 37.20
N GLY A 350 -54.40 -24.64 37.36
CA GLY A 350 -54.92 -25.73 38.20
C GLY A 350 -54.18 -25.93 39.53
N ASP A 351 -54.88 -26.46 40.54
CA ASP A 351 -54.48 -26.57 41.96
C ASP A 351 -53.40 -27.63 42.28
N VAL A 352 -52.56 -28.07 41.33
CA VAL A 352 -51.53 -29.10 41.57
C VAL A 352 -50.12 -28.49 41.60
N PRO A 353 -49.34 -28.60 42.70
CA PRO A 353 -47.99 -28.05 42.76
C PRO A 353 -47.00 -28.89 41.93
N PHE A 354 -46.17 -28.23 41.11
CA PHE A 354 -45.09 -28.87 40.34
C PHE A 354 -43.95 -29.37 41.25
N LYS A 355 -43.38 -30.53 40.93
CA LYS A 355 -42.18 -31.07 41.59
C LYS A 355 -40.95 -30.75 40.72
N ASN A 356 -40.05 -29.90 41.20
CA ASN A 356 -38.84 -29.49 40.50
C ASN A 356 -37.85 -30.66 40.32
N LEU A 357 -37.37 -30.87 39.09
CA LEU A 357 -36.24 -31.76 38.77
C LEU A 357 -35.10 -30.90 38.17
N ALA A 358 -33.88 -31.09 38.68
CA ALA A 358 -32.69 -30.33 38.30
C ALA A 358 -32.13 -30.77 36.92
N PRO A 359 -31.51 -29.86 36.13
CA PRO A 359 -31.00 -30.18 34.81
C PRO A 359 -29.63 -30.89 34.85
N SER A 360 -29.40 -31.86 33.97
CA SER A 360 -28.08 -32.45 33.71
C SER A 360 -27.51 -31.94 32.39
N SER A 361 -26.21 -31.62 32.43
CA SER A 361 -25.45 -30.96 31.37
C SER A 361 -25.12 -31.88 30.18
N ALA A 362 -25.73 -31.67 29.01
CA ALA A 362 -25.11 -31.92 27.71
C ALA A 362 -25.95 -31.33 26.54
N ASN A 363 -25.34 -30.41 25.78
CA ASN A 363 -25.75 -29.84 24.48
C ASN A 363 -26.97 -28.89 24.43
N PRO A 364 -26.91 -27.84 23.58
CA PRO A 364 -27.94 -26.81 23.55
C PRO A 364 -29.17 -27.34 22.83
N ILE A 365 -30.34 -27.07 23.44
CA ILE A 365 -31.70 -27.45 23.05
C ILE A 365 -32.12 -28.83 23.58
N GLU A 366 -32.34 -28.95 24.88
CA GLU A 366 -33.37 -29.85 25.44
C GLU A 366 -34.06 -29.19 26.66
N PHE A 367 -35.40 -29.16 26.63
CA PHE A 367 -36.26 -28.50 27.60
C PHE A 367 -36.57 -29.40 28.80
N TRP A 368 -36.20 -28.98 30.00
CA TRP A 368 -36.68 -29.59 31.24
C TRP A 368 -36.89 -28.54 32.33
N THR A 369 -38.10 -28.56 32.89
CA THR A 369 -38.70 -27.76 34.00
C THR A 369 -39.14 -26.32 33.71
N VAL A 370 -40.47 -26.15 33.66
CA VAL A 370 -41.18 -24.87 33.61
C VAL A 370 -41.26 -24.30 35.02
N LEU A 371 -40.21 -23.57 35.42
CA LEU A 371 -40.29 -22.61 36.52
C LEU A 371 -39.39 -21.38 36.31
N ASP A 372 -38.40 -21.44 35.41
CA ASP A 372 -37.55 -20.28 35.13
C ASP A 372 -37.85 -19.63 33.78
N LYS A 373 -37.98 -18.31 33.82
CA LYS A 373 -38.07 -17.41 32.67
C LYS A 373 -36.84 -17.61 31.79
N THR A 374 -37.05 -18.08 30.56
CA THR A 374 -35.96 -18.20 29.57
C THR A 374 -36.09 -17.10 28.53
N ILE A 375 -35.08 -16.23 28.45
CA ILE A 375 -34.99 -15.12 27.50
C ILE A 375 -34.18 -15.60 26.30
N TYR A 376 -34.71 -15.41 25.08
CA TYR A 376 -34.03 -15.75 23.84
C TYR A 376 -33.65 -14.50 23.06
N ASN A 377 -32.41 -14.46 22.55
CA ASN A 377 -31.91 -13.39 21.68
C ASN A 377 -31.75 -13.95 20.27
N LEU A 378 -32.48 -13.40 19.29
CA LEU A 378 -32.31 -13.79 17.88
C LEU A 378 -31.71 -12.65 17.05
N PRO A 379 -30.69 -12.94 16.23
CA PRO A 379 -30.16 -11.96 15.28
C PRO A 379 -31.17 -11.74 14.14
N ILE A 380 -31.54 -10.49 13.88
CA ILE A 380 -32.40 -10.13 12.74
C ILE A 380 -31.50 -9.92 11.51
N GLY A 381 -30.99 -11.02 10.96
CA GLY A 381 -30.26 -11.03 9.71
C GLY A 381 -31.07 -11.75 8.64
N GLY A 382 -31.89 -11.02 7.88
CA GLY A 382 -32.66 -11.55 6.75
C GLY A 382 -34.11 -11.92 7.10
N PHE A 383 -35.03 -11.63 6.18
CA PHE A 383 -36.46 -11.76 6.36
C PHE A 383 -36.89 -13.21 6.72
N GLN A 384 -37.68 -13.30 7.80
CA GLN A 384 -38.37 -14.46 8.37
C GLN A 384 -37.51 -15.56 8.99
N THR A 385 -37.39 -15.53 10.32
CA THR A 385 -37.05 -16.71 11.12
C THR A 385 -38.28 -17.12 11.94
N TRP A 386 -38.94 -18.20 11.50
CA TRP A 386 -39.96 -18.87 12.31
C TRP A 386 -39.24 -19.64 13.42
N VAL A 387 -39.56 -19.35 14.68
CA VAL A 387 -39.04 -20.08 15.83
C VAL A 387 -40.05 -21.18 16.18
N SER A 388 -39.70 -22.44 15.93
CA SER A 388 -40.51 -23.59 16.36
C SER A 388 -39.89 -24.23 17.60
N GLY A 389 -40.69 -24.42 18.66
CA GLY A 389 -40.33 -25.22 19.84
C GLY A 389 -41.38 -26.28 20.12
N GLN A 390 -40.96 -27.47 20.57
CA GLN A 390 -41.86 -28.50 21.07
C GLN A 390 -41.89 -28.43 22.61
N ILE A 391 -43.10 -28.48 23.17
CA ILE A 391 -43.31 -28.59 24.62
C ILE A 391 -43.81 -30.01 24.87
N GLU A 392 -43.03 -30.83 25.57
CA GLU A 392 -43.42 -32.18 25.94
C GLU A 392 -44.15 -32.17 27.30
N ILE A 393 -45.38 -32.69 27.32
CA ILE A 393 -46.24 -32.73 28.51
C ILE A 393 -46.14 -34.14 29.09
N LYS A 394 -45.71 -34.25 30.35
CA LYS A 394 -45.60 -35.57 30.99
C LYS A 394 -46.97 -36.15 31.37
N PRO A 395 -47.13 -37.49 31.37
CA PRO A 395 -48.41 -38.17 31.60
C PRO A 395 -49.03 -37.99 32.99
N GLU A 396 -48.32 -37.31 33.89
CA GLU A 396 -48.70 -37.08 35.29
C GLU A 396 -49.71 -35.92 35.44
N TRP A 397 -50.03 -35.24 34.34
CA TRP A 397 -50.99 -34.12 34.30
C TRP A 397 -52.34 -34.66 33.86
N ASP A 398 -53.39 -34.39 34.64
CA ASP A 398 -54.72 -34.89 34.30
C ASP A 398 -55.23 -34.32 32.97
N ALA A 399 -56.13 -35.05 32.32
CA ALA A 399 -56.74 -34.70 31.04
C ALA A 399 -57.63 -33.43 31.08
N THR A 400 -57.69 -32.73 32.22
CA THR A 400 -58.48 -31.52 32.44
C THR A 400 -57.64 -30.25 32.62
N THR A 401 -56.31 -30.36 32.62
CA THR A 401 -55.42 -29.21 32.83
C THR A 401 -55.27 -28.38 31.55
N VAL A 402 -55.83 -27.17 31.54
CA VAL A 402 -55.64 -26.18 30.47
C VAL A 402 -54.43 -25.31 30.81
N PHE A 403 -53.49 -25.14 29.88
CA PHE A 403 -52.38 -24.22 30.03
C PHE A 403 -52.38 -23.18 28.90
N SER A 404 -51.91 -21.98 29.21
CA SER A 404 -51.71 -20.92 28.24
C SER A 404 -50.23 -20.68 28.02
N VAL A 405 -49.80 -20.68 26.76
CA VAL A 405 -48.43 -20.32 26.38
C VAL A 405 -48.49 -18.91 25.81
N CYS A 406 -47.81 -17.99 26.47
CA CYS A 406 -47.71 -16.60 26.04
C CYS A 406 -46.29 -16.33 25.54
N ILE A 407 -46.20 -15.71 24.36
CA ILE A 407 -44.97 -15.14 23.83
C ILE A 407 -45.13 -13.63 23.89
N SER A 408 -44.22 -12.96 24.59
CA SER A 408 -44.15 -11.51 24.64
C SER A 408 -42.81 -11.02 24.10
N GLY A 409 -42.85 -10.02 23.24
CA GLY A 409 -41.66 -9.33 22.71
C GLY A 409 -41.91 -7.82 22.67
N GLU A 410 -40.83 -7.05 22.58
CA GLU A 410 -40.90 -5.59 22.47
C GLU A 410 -40.67 -5.17 21.02
N ASP A 411 -41.58 -4.36 20.46
CA ASP A 411 -41.43 -3.79 19.12
C ASP A 411 -40.44 -2.63 19.17
N ILE A 412 -39.26 -2.82 18.56
CA ILE A 412 -38.14 -1.88 18.58
C ILE A 412 -38.40 -0.55 17.87
N PHE A 413 -39.45 -0.44 17.03
CA PHE A 413 -39.80 0.82 16.37
C PHE A 413 -40.81 1.64 17.16
N THR A 414 -41.62 0.98 17.99
CA THR A 414 -42.73 1.62 18.72
C THR A 414 -42.57 1.58 20.24
N ASN A 415 -41.57 0.84 20.76
CA ASN A 415 -41.38 0.51 22.17
C ASN A 415 -42.65 -0.08 22.82
N GLN A 416 -43.48 -0.76 22.04
CA GLN A 416 -44.68 -1.41 22.55
C GLN A 416 -44.41 -2.90 22.81
N THR A 417 -44.81 -3.38 23.98
CA THR A 417 -44.81 -4.81 24.26
C THR A 417 -45.96 -5.48 23.51
N ILE A 418 -45.63 -6.41 22.63
CA ILE A 418 -46.59 -7.25 21.91
C ILE A 418 -46.62 -8.61 22.57
N THR A 419 -47.76 -8.97 23.16
CA THR A 419 -47.98 -10.28 23.78
C THR A 419 -49.02 -11.05 23.00
N LYS A 420 -48.69 -12.28 22.61
CA LYS A 420 -49.63 -13.21 21.98
C LYS A 420 -49.67 -14.50 22.80
N CYS A 421 -50.85 -14.83 23.30
CA CYS A 421 -51.09 -16.04 24.07
C CYS A 421 -51.93 -17.01 23.24
N ASN A 422 -51.62 -18.30 23.37
CA ASN A 422 -52.46 -19.36 22.86
C ASN A 422 -52.83 -20.32 23.98
N SER A 423 -54.11 -20.65 24.08
CA SER A 423 -54.62 -21.65 25.02
C SER A 423 -54.49 -23.01 24.38
N VAL A 424 -53.81 -23.94 25.05
CA VAL A 424 -53.66 -25.31 24.57
C VAL A 424 -54.47 -26.21 25.49
N SER A 425 -55.48 -26.87 24.91
CA SER A 425 -56.26 -27.92 25.58
C SER A 425 -56.06 -29.22 24.82
N GLY A 426 -55.50 -30.23 25.47
CA GLY A 426 -55.26 -31.52 24.84
C GLY A 426 -55.06 -32.64 25.85
N VAL A 427 -55.70 -33.77 25.56
CA VAL A 427 -55.36 -35.08 26.14
C VAL A 427 -54.10 -35.57 25.42
N VAL A 428 -53.16 -36.13 26.19
CA VAL A 428 -51.83 -36.63 25.78
C VAL A 428 -51.82 -37.28 24.40
#